data_AF-A0A1V1HZA3-F1
#
_entry.id   AF-A0A1V1HZA3-F1
#
_cell.length_a   1.000
_cell.length_b   1.000
_cell.length_c   1.000
_cell.angle_alpha   90.00
_cell.angle_beta   90.00
_cell.angle_gamma   90.00
#
_symmetry.space_group_name_H-M   'P 1'
#
loop_
_entity.id
_entity.type
_entity.pdbx_description
1 polymer ?
#
loop_
_entity_poly.entity_id
_entity_poly.type
_entity_poly.pdbx_seq_one_letter_code
_entity_poly.pdbx_strand_id
1 'polypeptide(L)'
;MYRVESLKLFDDISKVSNKYKSWHLKDDKNEVKDNRKLKTLLNYHNSRLDHIKEKYDFLSYQTKNELKNKNKDELHKILNGFNNFSYKKFSVLKNINIESTTVKAVMFSTIDELFLINESIRKKDYFENKNLYFDIYENVALNSFITFLSLRDMNIIKQEDLNDLSQAIFTQIQAIAISSI
;
A
#
# COMPACT_ATOMS: atom_id res chain seq x y z
N MET A 1 -27.33 -3.63 -5.15
CA MET A 1 -26.12 -2.96 -4.64
C MET A 1 -25.12 -4.06 -4.31
N TYR A 2 -23.99 -4.14 -5.03
CA TYR A 2 -22.94 -5.12 -4.73
C TYR A 2 -22.30 -4.76 -3.39
N ARG A 3 -22.13 -5.77 -2.52
CA ARG A 3 -21.46 -5.63 -1.22
C ARG A 3 -19.95 -5.79 -1.42
N VAL A 4 -19.12 -5.04 -0.69
CA VAL A 4 -17.65 -5.11 -0.81
C VAL A 4 -17.16 -6.54 -0.60
N GLU A 5 -17.80 -7.25 0.32
CA GLU A 5 -17.53 -8.65 0.70
C GLU A 5 -17.76 -9.65 -0.44
N SER A 6 -18.44 -9.25 -1.52
CA SER A 6 -18.63 -10.09 -2.70
C SER A 6 -17.45 -10.05 -3.68
N LEU A 7 -16.53 -9.09 -3.53
CA LEU A 7 -15.35 -9.00 -4.39
C LEU A 7 -14.26 -9.99 -3.93
N LYS A 8 -13.73 -10.76 -4.88
CA LYS A 8 -12.57 -11.63 -4.64
C LYS A 8 -11.39 -10.88 -4.03
N LEU A 9 -11.12 -9.65 -4.52
CA LEU A 9 -10.05 -8.81 -3.99
C LEU A 9 -10.20 -8.53 -2.49
N PHE A 10 -11.43 -8.31 -2.01
CA PHE A 10 -11.68 -8.05 -0.60
C PHE A 10 -11.38 -9.28 0.27
N ASP A 11 -11.78 -10.47 -0.19
CA ASP A 11 -11.46 -11.74 0.48
C ASP A 11 -9.94 -12.01 0.48
N ASP A 12 -9.26 -11.75 -0.63
CA ASP A 12 -7.81 -11.91 -0.75
C ASP A 12 -7.05 -10.94 0.20
N ILE A 13 -7.49 -9.69 0.33
CA ILE A 13 -6.95 -8.74 1.32
C ILE A 13 -7.21 -9.23 2.75
N SER A 14 -8.41 -9.73 3.03
CA SER A 14 -8.76 -10.28 4.35
C SER A 14 -7.88 -11.47 4.73
N LYS A 15 -7.52 -12.32 3.77
CA LYS A 15 -6.58 -13.43 3.96
C LYS A 15 -5.16 -12.94 4.28
N VAL A 16 -4.70 -11.85 3.67
CA VAL A 16 -3.40 -11.22 4.00
C VAL A 16 -3.39 -10.78 5.46
N SER A 17 -4.43 -10.10 5.93
CA SER A 17 -4.55 -9.70 7.34
C SER A 17 -4.45 -10.92 8.28
N ASN A 18 -5.08 -12.04 7.93
CA ASN A 18 -5.05 -13.25 8.74
C ASN A 18 -3.69 -13.98 8.72
N LYS A 19 -2.96 -13.94 7.60
CA LYS A 19 -1.65 -14.58 7.44
C LYS A 19 -0.64 -14.14 8.50
N TYR A 20 -0.66 -12.86 8.89
CA TYR A 20 0.31 -12.30 9.84
C TYR A 20 -0.18 -12.34 11.29
N LYS A 21 -1.49 -12.54 11.55
CA LYS A 21 -2.03 -12.71 12.91
C LYS A 21 -1.46 -13.93 13.62
N SER A 22 -1.08 -14.96 12.88
CA SER A 22 -0.52 -16.20 13.44
C SER A 22 0.97 -16.11 13.74
N TRP A 23 1.64 -14.99 13.47
CA TRP A 23 3.05 -14.82 13.80
C TRP A 23 3.21 -14.64 15.30
N HIS A 24 3.97 -15.55 15.92
CA HIS A 24 4.33 -15.41 17.32
C HIS A 24 5.31 -14.24 17.48
N LEU A 25 4.86 -13.20 18.16
CA LEU A 25 5.74 -12.13 18.61
C LEU A 25 6.78 -12.73 19.57
N LYS A 26 8.03 -12.29 19.46
CA LYS A 26 9.05 -12.62 20.45
C LYS A 26 8.60 -12.07 21.80
N ASP A 27 8.65 -12.90 22.84
CA ASP A 27 8.36 -12.45 24.21
C ASP A 27 9.61 -11.84 24.83
N ASP A 28 10.05 -10.73 24.26
CA ASP A 28 11.20 -9.97 24.75
C ASP A 28 10.87 -8.48 24.91
N LYS A 29 11.68 -7.81 25.74
CA LYS A 29 11.47 -6.41 26.11
C LYS A 29 11.53 -5.47 24.90
N ASN A 30 12.34 -5.80 23.89
CA ASN A 30 12.48 -4.98 22.69
C ASN A 30 11.23 -5.11 21.81
N GLU A 31 10.73 -6.33 21.60
CA GLU A 31 9.51 -6.58 20.83
C GLU A 31 8.29 -5.89 21.46
N VAL A 32 8.15 -5.95 22.79
CA VAL A 32 7.08 -5.22 23.51
C VAL A 32 7.20 -3.71 23.34
N LYS A 33 8.44 -3.18 23.42
CA LYS A 33 8.71 -1.74 23.24
C LYS A 33 8.38 -1.31 21.82
N ASP A 34 8.81 -2.09 20.82
CA ASP A 34 8.60 -1.79 19.41
C ASP A 34 7.11 -1.85 19.05
N ASN A 35 6.38 -2.85 19.53
CA ASN A 35 4.94 -2.95 19.34
C ASN A 35 4.20 -1.74 19.95
N ARG A 36 4.53 -1.34 21.18
CA ARG A 36 3.94 -0.15 21.81
C ARG A 36 4.24 1.13 21.03
N LYS A 37 5.48 1.30 20.58
CA LYS A 37 5.91 2.46 19.79
C LYS A 37 5.17 2.48 18.45
N LEU A 38 5.15 1.36 17.74
CA LEU A 38 4.49 1.23 16.44
C LEU A 38 2.99 1.54 16.53
N LYS A 39 2.29 0.96 17.53
CA LYS A 39 0.88 1.25 17.77
C LYS A 39 0.63 2.74 18.04
N THR A 40 1.51 3.37 18.83
CA THR A 40 1.41 4.81 19.13
C THR A 40 1.59 5.65 17.86
N LEU A 41 2.56 5.30 17.01
CA LEU A 41 2.81 6.00 15.75
C LEU A 41 1.68 5.78 14.73
N LEU A 42 1.14 4.57 14.62
CA LEU A 42 -0.02 4.28 13.77
C LEU A 42 -1.23 5.11 14.22
N ASN A 43 -1.52 5.16 15.51
CA ASN A 43 -2.61 5.98 16.04
C ASN A 43 -2.39 7.48 15.79
N TYR A 44 -1.16 7.96 15.99
CA TYR A 44 -0.80 9.35 15.74
C TYR A 44 -0.99 9.75 14.28
N HIS A 45 -0.51 8.95 13.33
CA HIS A 45 -0.68 9.23 11.90
C HIS A 45 -2.14 9.06 11.46
N ASN A 46 -2.86 8.07 12.00
CA ASN A 46 -4.31 7.92 11.79
C ASN A 46 -5.11 9.12 12.28
N SER A 47 -4.76 9.73 13.42
CA SER A 47 -5.43 10.96 13.89
C SER A 47 -5.24 12.18 12.97
N ARG A 48 -4.36 12.06 11.96
CA ARG A 48 -4.07 13.07 10.95
C ARG A 48 -4.42 12.58 9.55
N LEU A 49 -5.37 11.64 9.47
CA LEU A 49 -5.81 11.03 8.22
C LEU A 49 -6.16 12.08 7.17
N ASP A 50 -6.88 13.15 7.53
CA ASP A 50 -7.27 14.20 6.59
C ASP A 50 -6.06 14.84 5.90
N HIS A 51 -5.02 15.18 6.67
CA HIS A 51 -3.80 15.78 6.10
C HIS A 51 -2.98 14.77 5.25
N ILE A 52 -3.01 13.49 5.60
CA ILE A 52 -2.38 12.43 4.80
C ILE A 52 -3.17 12.23 3.50
N LYS A 53 -4.49 12.28 3.58
CA LYS A 53 -5.40 12.18 2.44
C LYS A 53 -5.23 13.37 1.49
N GLU A 54 -5.07 14.59 2.00
CA GLU A 54 -4.75 15.76 1.17
C GLU A 54 -3.49 15.53 0.31
N LYS A 55 -2.44 14.91 0.88
CA LYS A 55 -1.22 14.59 0.13
C LYS A 55 -1.43 13.50 -0.90
N TYR A 56 -2.21 12.48 -0.54
CA TYR A 56 -2.61 11.43 -1.47
C TYR A 56 -3.41 12.01 -2.66
N ASP A 57 -4.42 12.82 -2.37
CA ASP A 57 -5.29 13.45 -3.36
C ASP A 57 -4.50 14.41 -4.26
N PHE A 58 -3.56 15.16 -3.68
CA PHE A 58 -2.64 16.01 -4.45
C PHE A 58 -1.81 15.21 -5.45
N LEU A 59 -1.21 14.09 -5.02
CA LEU A 59 -0.41 13.23 -5.92
C LEU A 59 -1.28 12.61 -7.03
N SER A 60 -2.47 12.15 -6.68
CA SER A 60 -3.44 11.60 -7.64
C SER A 60 -3.86 12.65 -8.67
N TYR A 61 -4.20 13.86 -8.21
CA TYR A 61 -4.57 14.99 -9.06
C TYR A 61 -3.44 15.42 -10.00
N GLN A 62 -2.22 15.56 -9.47
CA GLN A 62 -1.05 15.91 -10.27
C GLN A 62 -0.81 14.89 -11.39
N THR A 63 -0.87 13.59 -11.05
CA THR A 63 -0.70 12.50 -12.03
C THR A 63 -1.74 12.56 -13.14
N LYS A 64 -3.01 12.78 -12.80
CA LYS A 64 -4.08 12.91 -13.80
C LYS A 64 -3.86 14.11 -14.71
N ASN A 65 -3.44 15.24 -14.15
CA ASN A 65 -3.19 16.46 -14.91
C ASN A 65 -2.01 16.34 -15.88
N GLU A 66 -0.92 15.70 -15.48
CA GLU A 66 0.24 15.44 -16.35
C GLU A 66 -0.13 14.54 -17.54
N LEU A 67 -1.15 13.68 -17.37
CA LEU A 67 -1.54 12.68 -18.34
C LEU A 67 -2.86 12.97 -19.07
N LYS A 68 -3.52 14.09 -18.79
CA LYS A 68 -4.87 14.41 -19.31
C LYS A 68 -5.01 14.43 -20.83
N ASN A 69 -3.91 14.68 -21.54
CA ASN A 69 -3.88 14.75 -23.01
C ASN A 69 -3.30 13.49 -23.66
N LYS A 70 -2.98 12.45 -22.87
CA LYS A 70 -2.45 11.19 -23.37
C LYS A 70 -3.57 10.33 -23.92
N ASN A 71 -3.31 9.62 -25.02
CA ASN A 71 -4.27 8.67 -25.55
C ASN A 71 -4.28 7.36 -24.74
N LYS A 72 -5.28 6.51 -24.99
CA LYS A 72 -5.47 5.26 -24.24
C LYS A 72 -4.26 4.31 -24.31
N ASP A 73 -3.58 4.25 -25.44
CA ASP A 73 -2.43 3.36 -25.63
C ASP A 73 -1.20 3.88 -24.87
N GLU A 74 -0.98 5.19 -24.85
CA GLU A 74 0.05 5.84 -24.03
C GLU A 74 -0.23 5.62 -22.54
N LEU A 75 -1.47 5.86 -22.09
CA LEU A 75 -1.87 5.62 -20.70
C LEU A 75 -1.64 4.17 -20.29
N HIS A 76 -1.98 3.21 -21.17
CA HIS A 76 -1.78 1.79 -20.91
C HIS A 76 -0.28 1.44 -20.78
N LYS A 77 0.58 1.98 -21.65
CA LYS A 77 2.03 1.77 -21.55
C LYS A 77 2.62 2.33 -20.25
N ILE A 78 2.21 3.54 -19.86
CA ILE A 78 2.65 4.18 -18.62
C ILE A 78 2.18 3.36 -17.40
N LEU A 79 0.91 2.96 -17.38
CA LEU A 79 0.35 2.14 -16.30
C LEU A 79 1.10 0.81 -16.15
N ASN A 80 1.40 0.13 -17.26
CA ASN A 80 2.19 -1.11 -17.23
C ASN A 80 3.60 -0.86 -16.70
N GLY A 81 4.22 0.26 -17.07
CA GLY A 81 5.53 0.66 -16.54
C GLY A 81 5.50 0.83 -15.02
N PHE A 82 4.46 1.50 -14.51
CA PHE A 82 4.28 1.73 -13.07
C PHE A 82 4.01 0.43 -12.33
N ASN A 83 3.14 -0.44 -12.85
CA ASN A 83 2.88 -1.74 -12.26
C ASN A 83 4.14 -2.61 -12.17
N ASN A 84 4.92 -2.68 -13.26
CA ASN A 84 6.17 -3.43 -13.28
C ASN A 84 7.21 -2.86 -12.31
N PHE A 85 7.26 -1.53 -12.15
CA PHE A 85 8.15 -0.88 -11.19
C PHE A 85 7.74 -1.23 -9.75
N SER A 86 6.47 -1.06 -9.38
CA SER A 86 5.95 -1.40 -8.05
C SER A 86 6.17 -2.88 -7.73
N TYR A 87 5.86 -3.77 -8.66
CA TYR A 87 6.08 -5.22 -8.51
C TYR A 87 7.53 -5.57 -8.16
N LYS A 88 8.50 -4.94 -8.82
CA LYS A 88 9.93 -5.13 -8.53
C LYS A 88 10.27 -4.69 -7.11
N LYS A 89 9.77 -3.52 -6.68
CA LYS A 89 9.98 -3.03 -5.31
C LYS A 89 9.37 -3.97 -4.27
N PHE A 90 8.14 -4.44 -4.47
CA PHE A 90 7.52 -5.42 -3.56
C PHE A 90 8.35 -6.69 -3.43
N SER A 91 8.90 -7.18 -4.55
CA SER A 91 9.72 -8.40 -4.57
C SER A 91 11.03 -8.24 -3.79
N VAL A 92 11.67 -7.07 -3.87
CA VAL A 92 12.87 -6.75 -3.07
C VAL A 92 12.51 -6.68 -1.59
N LEU A 93 11.46 -5.93 -1.24
CA LEU A 93 11.05 -5.68 0.14
C LEU A 93 10.58 -6.94 0.88
N LYS A 94 10.07 -7.96 0.17
CA LYS A 94 9.67 -9.24 0.79
C LYS A 94 10.83 -10.05 1.38
N ASN A 95 12.08 -9.75 0.99
CA ASN A 95 13.27 -10.49 1.39
C ASN A 95 14.12 -9.77 2.44
N ILE A 96 13.69 -8.59 2.91
CA ILE A 96 14.46 -7.82 3.88
C ILE A 96 14.44 -8.49 5.26
N ASN A 97 15.55 -8.34 5.99
CA ASN A 97 15.67 -8.83 7.34
C ASN A 97 15.34 -7.72 8.34
N ILE A 98 14.17 -7.80 8.99
CA ILE A 98 13.76 -6.93 10.09
C ILE A 98 13.75 -7.78 11.37
N GLU A 99 14.43 -7.29 12.41
CA GLU A 99 14.56 -8.00 13.68
C GLU A 99 13.26 -8.02 14.47
N SER A 100 12.55 -6.89 14.53
CA SER A 100 11.24 -6.76 15.19
C SER A 100 10.16 -7.49 14.38
N THR A 101 9.54 -8.48 15.01
CA THR A 101 8.50 -9.32 14.41
C THR A 101 7.25 -8.51 14.08
N THR A 102 6.88 -7.59 14.96
CA THR A 102 5.71 -6.71 14.80
C THR A 102 5.92 -5.76 13.62
N VAL A 103 7.09 -5.12 13.53
CA VAL A 103 7.41 -4.21 12.42
C VAL A 103 7.49 -4.98 11.10
N LYS A 104 8.10 -6.17 11.12
CA LYS A 104 8.13 -7.07 9.96
C LYS A 104 6.74 -7.46 9.50
N ALA A 105 5.86 -7.84 10.42
CA ALA A 105 4.48 -8.23 10.12
C ALA A 105 3.71 -7.09 9.46
N VAL A 106 3.78 -5.88 10.02
CA VAL A 106 3.10 -4.69 9.48
C VAL A 106 3.65 -4.32 8.10
N MET A 107 4.97 -4.32 7.92
CA MET A 107 5.57 -4.02 6.62
C MET A 107 5.18 -5.06 5.57
N PHE A 108 5.22 -6.34 5.91
CA PHE A 108 4.93 -7.42 4.96
C PHE A 108 3.45 -7.53 4.62
N SER A 109 2.54 -7.25 5.57
CA SER A 109 1.11 -7.15 5.26
C SER A 109 0.83 -6.01 4.28
N THR A 110 1.42 -4.84 4.51
CA THR A 110 1.30 -3.69 3.59
C THR A 110 1.81 -4.05 2.19
N ILE A 111 2.96 -4.71 2.08
CA ILE A 111 3.50 -5.12 0.77
C ILE A 111 2.59 -6.14 0.08
N ASP A 112 2.05 -7.12 0.81
CA ASP A 112 1.14 -8.12 0.25
C ASP A 112 -0.18 -7.49 -0.23
N GLU A 113 -0.75 -6.54 0.52
CA GLU A 113 -1.95 -5.79 0.12
C GLU A 113 -1.69 -4.92 -1.12
N LEU A 114 -0.58 -4.18 -1.15
CA LEU A 114 -0.16 -3.40 -2.31
C LEU A 114 0.06 -4.28 -3.55
N PHE A 115 0.62 -5.47 -3.36
CA PHE A 115 0.79 -6.46 -4.43
C PHE A 115 -0.56 -6.91 -5.00
N LEU A 116 -1.55 -7.20 -4.14
CA LEU A 116 -2.88 -7.62 -4.59
C LEU A 116 -3.57 -6.54 -5.43
N ILE A 117 -3.54 -5.28 -4.99
CA ILE A 117 -4.13 -4.19 -5.77
C ILE A 117 -3.37 -3.94 -7.08
N ASN A 118 -2.04 -4.14 -7.09
CA ASN A 118 -1.24 -4.03 -8.30
C ASN A 118 -1.66 -5.07 -9.36
N GLU A 119 -1.83 -6.32 -8.92
CA GLU A 119 -2.28 -7.41 -9.78
C GLU A 119 -3.72 -7.22 -10.25
N SER A 120 -4.61 -6.72 -9.38
CA SER A 120 -6.00 -6.39 -9.71
C SER A 120 -6.09 -5.31 -10.80
N ILE A 121 -5.27 -4.25 -10.69
CA ILE A 121 -5.17 -3.21 -11.72
C ILE A 121 -4.61 -3.78 -13.03
N ARG A 122 -3.56 -4.60 -12.95
CA ARG A 122 -2.94 -5.23 -14.12
C ARG A 122 -3.94 -6.12 -14.90
N LYS A 123 -4.78 -6.86 -14.18
CA LYS A 123 -5.84 -7.72 -14.75
C LYS A 123 -7.08 -6.94 -15.17
N LYS A 124 -7.19 -5.68 -14.73
CA LYS A 124 -8.30 -4.76 -15.01
C LYS A 124 -9.61 -5.23 -14.39
N ASP A 125 -9.53 -5.86 -13.20
CA ASP A 125 -10.68 -6.37 -12.45
C ASP A 125 -11.70 -5.25 -12.15
N TYR A 126 -11.22 -4.00 -12.05
CA TYR A 126 -12.03 -2.81 -11.86
C TYR A 126 -13.03 -2.51 -12.99
N PHE A 127 -12.97 -3.17 -14.15
CA PHE A 127 -14.01 -3.04 -15.17
C PHE A 127 -15.34 -3.69 -14.76
N GLU A 128 -15.33 -4.65 -13.81
CA GLU A 128 -16.54 -5.29 -13.31
C GLU A 128 -17.39 -4.32 -12.46
N ASN A 129 -16.75 -3.57 -11.58
CA ASN A 129 -17.39 -2.58 -10.71
C ASN A 129 -16.40 -1.48 -10.31
N LYS A 130 -16.23 -0.48 -11.17
CA LYS A 130 -15.22 0.57 -11.02
C LYS A 130 -15.24 1.17 -9.60
N ASN A 131 -16.37 1.70 -9.16
CA ASN A 131 -16.45 2.40 -7.88
C ASN A 131 -15.97 1.54 -6.70
N LEU A 132 -16.46 0.30 -6.62
CA LEU A 132 -16.14 -0.59 -5.49
C LEU A 132 -14.66 -0.99 -5.46
N TYR A 133 -14.07 -1.26 -6.62
CA TYR A 133 -12.64 -1.56 -6.71
C TYR A 133 -11.78 -0.35 -6.37
N PHE A 134 -12.16 0.85 -6.85
CA PHE A 134 -11.43 2.07 -6.54
C PHE A 134 -11.52 2.42 -5.04
N ASP A 135 -12.67 2.22 -4.40
CA ASP A 135 -12.80 2.37 -2.94
C ASP A 135 -11.81 1.47 -2.18
N ILE A 136 -11.63 0.22 -2.61
CA ILE A 136 -10.64 -0.70 -2.02
C ILE A 136 -9.22 -0.20 -2.30
N TYR A 137 -8.90 0.14 -3.54
CA TYR A 137 -7.56 0.57 -3.93
C TYR A 137 -7.11 1.80 -3.17
N GLU A 138 -7.98 2.82 -3.06
CA GLU A 138 -7.68 4.05 -2.34
C GLU A 138 -7.46 3.81 -0.85
N ASN A 139 -8.31 3.00 -0.22
CA ASN A 139 -8.16 2.66 1.21
C ASN A 139 -6.86 1.89 1.49
N VAL A 140 -6.53 0.89 0.66
CA VAL A 140 -5.26 0.14 0.80
C VAL A 140 -4.05 1.08 0.62
N ALA A 141 -4.07 1.95 -0.39
CA ALA A 141 -2.97 2.88 -0.64
C ALA A 141 -2.82 3.93 0.47
N LEU A 142 -3.93 4.47 0.99
CA LEU A 142 -3.93 5.39 2.14
C LEU A 142 -3.38 4.73 3.41
N ASN A 143 -3.86 3.53 3.74
CA ASN A 143 -3.36 2.77 4.90
C ASN A 143 -1.87 2.43 4.75
N SER A 144 -1.42 2.14 3.53
CA SER A 144 -0.01 1.91 3.22
C SER A 144 0.82 3.17 3.44
N PHE A 145 0.30 4.34 3.08
CA PHE A 145 0.98 5.61 3.30
C PHE A 145 1.12 5.93 4.80
N ILE A 146 0.05 5.71 5.58
CA ILE A 146 0.07 5.84 7.05
C ILE A 146 1.13 4.89 7.64
N THR A 147 1.12 3.64 7.18
CA THR A 147 2.08 2.62 7.62
C THR A 147 3.51 3.05 7.31
N PHE A 148 3.79 3.54 6.10
CA PHE A 148 5.11 4.06 5.75
C PHE A 148 5.58 5.17 6.69
N LEU A 149 4.72 6.13 7.03
CA LEU A 149 5.07 7.21 7.96
C LEU A 149 5.38 6.67 9.36
N SER A 150 4.58 5.72 9.85
CA SER A 150 4.84 5.04 11.13
C SER A 150 6.15 4.26 11.12
N LEU A 151 6.41 3.49 10.06
CA LEU A 151 7.61 2.68 9.89
C LEU A 151 8.87 3.53 9.77
N ARG A 152 8.79 4.68 9.08
CA ARG A 152 9.88 5.67 9.04
C ARG A 152 10.19 6.17 10.45
N ASP A 153 9.18 6.57 11.21
CA ASP A 153 9.35 7.14 12.55
C ASP A 153 9.72 6.09 13.63
N MET A 154 9.63 4.79 13.30
CA MET A 154 10.20 3.72 14.13
C MET A 154 11.72 3.81 14.21
N ASN A 155 12.40 4.28 13.16
CA ASN A 155 13.87 4.37 13.06
C ASN A 155 14.59 3.02 13.28
N ILE A 156 13.96 1.90 12.89
CA ILE A 156 14.57 0.56 12.96
C ILE A 156 14.74 -0.13 11.60
N ILE A 157 14.06 0.38 10.57
CA ILE A 157 14.19 -0.11 9.19
C ILE A 157 15.28 0.71 8.50
N LYS A 158 16.08 0.07 7.65
CA LYS A 158 17.12 0.76 6.91
C LYS A 158 16.51 1.79 5.96
N GLN A 159 17.22 2.90 5.76
CA GLN A 159 16.75 3.98 4.89
C GLN A 159 16.53 3.52 3.44
N GLU A 160 17.34 2.58 2.94
CA GLU A 160 17.20 1.98 1.61
C GLU A 160 15.84 1.28 1.45
N ASP A 161 15.44 0.47 2.43
CA ASP A 161 14.17 -0.26 2.42
C ASP A 161 12.97 0.70 2.58
N LEU A 162 13.11 1.76 3.39
CA LEU A 162 12.10 2.80 3.52
C LEU A 162 11.92 3.59 2.22
N ASN A 163 13.01 3.90 1.52
CA ASN A 163 12.97 4.56 0.22
C ASN A 163 12.23 3.67 -0.80
N ASP A 164 12.57 2.38 -0.85
CA ASP A 164 11.91 1.43 -1.74
C ASP A 164 10.41 1.28 -1.43
N LEU A 165 10.04 1.24 -0.14
CA LEU A 165 8.64 1.21 0.27
C LEU A 165 7.90 2.49 -0.14
N SER A 166 8.50 3.67 0.09
CA SER A 166 7.89 4.95 -0.31
C SER A 166 7.68 5.03 -1.83
N GLN A 167 8.66 4.58 -2.62
CA GLN A 167 8.59 4.57 -4.07
C GLN A 167 7.48 3.62 -4.55
N ALA A 168 7.39 2.44 -3.95
CA ALA A 168 6.35 1.47 -4.30
C ALA A 168 4.94 2.02 -4.00
N ILE A 169 4.75 2.68 -2.85
CA ILE A 169 3.47 3.30 -2.47
C ILE A 169 3.15 4.44 -3.43
N PHE A 170 4.07 5.37 -3.68
CA PHE A 170 3.82 6.50 -4.58
C PHE A 170 3.49 6.04 -5.99
N THR A 171 4.26 5.12 -6.56
CA THR A 171 3.96 4.58 -7.88
C THR A 171 2.62 3.84 -7.90
N GLN A 172 2.22 3.18 -6.82
CA GLN A 172 0.90 2.55 -6.71
C GLN A 172 -0.24 3.58 -6.68
N ILE A 173 -0.10 4.70 -5.96
CA ILE A 173 -1.06 5.82 -5.97
C ILE A 173 -1.22 6.36 -7.40
N GLN A 174 -0.11 6.55 -8.10
CA GLN A 174 -0.12 7.03 -9.48
C GLN A 174 -0.76 6.01 -10.43
N ALA A 175 -0.51 4.70 -10.25
CA ALA A 175 -1.15 3.65 -11.03
C ALA A 175 -2.67 3.62 -10.84
N ILE A 176 -3.16 3.81 -9.60
CA ILE A 176 -4.59 3.98 -9.31
C ILE A 176 -5.12 5.23 -10.04
N ALA A 177 -4.45 6.36 -9.91
CA ALA A 177 -4.85 7.61 -10.56
C ALA A 177 -4.97 7.45 -12.09
N ILE A 178 -3.98 6.82 -12.74
CA ILE A 178 -4.00 6.53 -14.19
C ILE A 178 -5.15 5.62 -14.56
N SER A 179 -5.39 4.56 -13.78
CA SER A 179 -6.46 3.59 -14.06
C SER A 179 -7.86 4.21 -13.97
N SER A 180 -7.99 5.34 -13.27
CA SER A 180 -9.26 6.05 -13.11
C SER A 180 -9.60 6.99 -14.28
N ILE A 181 -8.61 7.38 -15.09
CA ILE A 181 -8.76 8.17 -16.33
C ILE A 181 -9.51 7.34 -17.38
#